data_AF-A0A1X7QXD5-F1
#
_entry.id   AF-A0A1X7QXD5-F1
#
_cell.length_a   1.000
_cell.length_b   1.000
_cell.length_c   1.000
_cell.angle_alpha   90.00
_cell.angle_beta   90.00
_cell.angle_gamma   90.00
#
_symmetry.space_group_name_H-M   'P 1'
#
loop_
_entity.id
_entity.type
_entity.pdbx_description
1 polymer ?
#
loop_
_entity_poly.entity_id
_entity_poly.type
_entity_poly.pdbx_seq_one_letter_code
_entity_poly.pdbx_strand_id
1 'polypeptide(L)'
;MSIQNKIKILAPEPITLLQNEENNELQISSLSGIPRRKHRANSSVNDNFNFSKINVTDCTILKGDNNSRFAMWKITIVLQPSEMLIERTKNAQVACPQVQTFKRYSDFVIFRNKIVSKIMNNGETPENILLLSKIPKLPPKIPWYEIWQYQKANYNKKWLIERRIGLENFLNGIMLNQNIVQICRSEILRFLEDPAPEST
;
A
#
# COMPACT_ATOMS: atom_id res chain seq x y z
N MET A 1 23.87 -34.44 -42.26
CA MET A 1 22.42 -34.52 -42.01
C MET A 1 22.14 -33.83 -40.69
N SER A 2 21.40 -32.71 -40.68
CA SER A 2 21.16 -31.88 -39.50
C SER A 2 19.72 -32.09 -39.01
N ILE A 3 19.55 -32.55 -37.78
CA ILE A 3 18.23 -32.82 -37.17
C ILE A 3 17.81 -31.55 -36.42
N GLN A 4 16.86 -30.81 -36.98
CA GLN A 4 16.22 -29.68 -36.30
C GLN A 4 15.13 -30.21 -35.37
N ASN A 5 15.42 -30.27 -34.06
CA ASN A 5 14.40 -30.48 -33.05
C ASN A 5 13.54 -29.21 -32.88
N LYS A 6 12.43 -29.13 -33.62
CA LYS A 6 11.36 -28.15 -33.37
C LYS A 6 10.62 -28.53 -32.08
N ILE A 7 10.92 -27.85 -30.98
CA ILE A 7 10.11 -27.91 -29.76
C ILE A 7 8.79 -27.20 -30.05
N LYS A 8 7.68 -27.95 -30.15
CA LYS A 8 6.32 -27.38 -30.18
C LYS A 8 5.94 -27.04 -28.74
N ILE A 9 5.92 -25.75 -28.42
CA ILE A 9 5.37 -25.25 -27.15
C ILE A 9 3.85 -25.25 -27.30
N LEU A 10 3.16 -26.14 -26.59
CA LEU A 10 1.71 -26.13 -26.46
C LEU A 10 1.31 -25.09 -25.41
N ALA A 11 0.30 -24.28 -25.73
CA ALA A 11 -0.30 -23.37 -24.76
C ALA A 11 -1.01 -24.18 -23.65
N PRO A 12 -1.02 -23.70 -22.39
CA PRO A 12 -1.71 -24.39 -21.31
C PRO A 12 -3.21 -24.46 -21.60
N GLU A 13 -3.80 -25.64 -21.37
CA GLU A 13 -5.25 -25.83 -21.48
C GLU A 13 -5.98 -24.98 -20.42
N PRO A 14 -7.12 -24.36 -20.78
CA PRO A 14 -7.91 -23.57 -19.84
C PRO A 14 -8.50 -24.47 -18.74
N ILE A 15 -8.31 -24.07 -17.48
CA ILE A 15 -8.83 -24.77 -16.32
C ILE A 15 -10.36 -24.61 -16.29
N THR A 16 -11.09 -25.71 -16.43
CA THR A 16 -12.53 -25.76 -16.20
C THR A 16 -12.81 -25.79 -14.70
N LEU A 17 -13.38 -24.71 -14.17
CA LEU A 17 -13.83 -24.66 -12.78
C LEU A 17 -15.06 -25.57 -12.64
N LEU A 18 -14.92 -26.69 -11.93
CA LEU A 18 -16.05 -27.53 -11.53
C LEU A 18 -16.94 -26.72 -10.56
N GLN A 19 -18.12 -26.34 -11.03
CA GLN A 19 -19.21 -25.87 -10.18
C GLN A 19 -19.80 -27.09 -9.46
N ASN A 20 -19.41 -27.29 -8.21
CA ASN A 20 -20.16 -28.16 -7.32
C ASN A 20 -21.46 -27.42 -6.95
N GLU A 21 -22.51 -27.65 -7.73
CA GLU A 21 -23.88 -27.47 -7.28
C GLU A 21 -24.27 -28.67 -6.43
N GLU A 22 -24.30 -28.50 -5.11
CA GLU A 22 -25.22 -29.24 -4.26
C GLU A 22 -26.23 -28.27 -3.70
N ASN A 23 -27.39 -28.27 -4.37
CA ASN A 23 -28.63 -27.67 -3.91
C ASN A 23 -29.08 -28.36 -2.62
N ASN A 24 -29.40 -27.58 -1.59
CA ASN A 24 -30.61 -27.86 -0.83
C ASN A 24 -31.28 -26.55 -0.45
N GLU A 25 -32.38 -26.31 -1.16
CA GLU A 25 -33.30 -25.19 -1.03
C GLU A 25 -33.92 -25.14 0.36
N LEU A 26 -34.07 -23.95 0.92
CA LEU A 26 -35.34 -23.54 1.52
C LEU A 26 -35.56 -22.04 1.24
N GLN A 27 -36.60 -21.82 0.43
CA GLN A 27 -37.20 -20.55 0.01
C GLN A 27 -37.63 -19.75 1.27
N ILE A 28 -37.75 -18.41 1.27
CA ILE A 28 -38.90 -17.67 0.74
C ILE A 28 -38.60 -16.13 0.77
N SER A 29 -38.75 -15.52 -0.40
CA SER A 29 -39.13 -14.14 -0.78
C SER A 29 -38.98 -12.95 0.20
N SER A 30 -38.34 -11.85 -0.25
CA SER A 30 -39.03 -10.74 -0.95
C SER A 30 -38.15 -9.48 -1.14
N LEU A 31 -38.08 -9.06 -2.41
CA LEU A 31 -37.94 -7.73 -3.00
C LEU A 31 -36.91 -6.66 -2.52
N SER A 32 -36.30 -6.08 -3.57
CA SER A 32 -35.62 -4.77 -3.70
C SER A 32 -34.10 -4.75 -3.51
N GLY A 33 -33.43 -4.65 -4.67
CA GLY A 33 -32.01 -4.76 -4.85
C GLY A 33 -31.24 -3.52 -4.44
N ILE A 34 -30.23 -3.75 -3.60
CA ILE A 34 -28.94 -3.05 -3.64
C ILE A 34 -27.91 -4.12 -3.25
N PRO A 35 -26.96 -4.53 -4.11
CA PRO A 35 -25.79 -5.23 -3.60
C PRO A 35 -24.94 -4.19 -2.88
N ARG A 36 -25.24 -3.96 -1.59
CA ARG A 36 -24.29 -3.38 -0.66
C ARG A 36 -23.09 -4.32 -0.70
N ARG A 37 -22.01 -3.88 -1.36
CA ARG A 37 -20.68 -4.50 -1.25
C ARG A 37 -20.40 -4.62 0.25
N LYS A 38 -20.66 -5.79 0.82
CA LYS A 38 -20.16 -6.16 2.13
C LYS A 38 -18.66 -6.01 2.01
N HIS A 39 -18.11 -4.98 2.66
CA HIS A 39 -16.71 -4.94 3.03
C HIS A 39 -16.45 -6.28 3.72
N ARG A 40 -15.84 -7.23 2.99
CA ARG A 40 -15.18 -8.37 3.61
C ARG A 40 -14.01 -7.76 4.39
N ALA A 41 -14.29 -7.39 5.62
CA ALA A 41 -13.30 -7.31 6.67
C ALA A 41 -12.78 -8.74 6.89
N ASN A 42 -11.96 -9.22 5.98
CA ASN A 42 -11.24 -10.47 6.16
C ASN A 42 -9.84 -10.08 6.62
N SER A 43 -9.70 -10.01 7.94
CA SER A 43 -8.45 -9.80 8.69
C SER A 43 -7.50 -11.00 8.60
N SER A 44 -7.38 -11.63 7.42
CA SER A 44 -6.51 -12.79 7.19
C SER A 44 -5.80 -12.72 5.84
N VAL A 45 -5.68 -11.52 5.27
CA VAL A 45 -5.02 -11.31 3.98
C VAL A 45 -3.50 -11.35 4.19
N ASN A 46 -2.97 -12.56 4.01
CA ASN A 46 -1.60 -12.90 3.64
C ASN A 46 -0.50 -12.63 4.71
N ASP A 47 -0.45 -13.47 5.75
CA ASP A 47 0.71 -13.57 6.66
C ASP A 47 1.94 -14.25 6.03
N ASN A 48 1.82 -14.66 4.75
CA ASN A 48 2.92 -15.33 4.07
C ASN A 48 4.08 -14.38 3.74
N PHE A 49 3.90 -13.06 3.84
CA PHE A 49 4.92 -12.07 3.51
C PHE A 49 5.02 -10.97 4.57
N ASN A 50 6.26 -10.53 4.79
CA ASN A 50 6.63 -9.39 5.64
C ASN A 50 7.11 -8.22 4.78
N PHE A 51 6.94 -7.00 5.28
CA PHE A 51 7.55 -5.82 4.65
C PHE A 51 9.06 -5.85 4.88
N SER A 52 9.84 -5.85 3.80
CA SER A 52 11.31 -5.88 3.89
C SER A 52 11.89 -4.48 3.79
N LYS A 53 11.58 -3.78 2.69
CA LYS A 53 12.15 -2.47 2.40
C LYS A 53 11.17 -1.62 1.61
N ILE A 54 11.16 -0.32 1.91
CA ILE A 54 10.43 0.68 1.12
C ILE A 54 11.41 1.66 0.50
N ASN A 55 11.24 1.91 -0.79
CA ASN A 55 11.97 2.93 -1.53
C ASN A 55 10.98 4.00 -2.01
N VAL A 56 11.34 5.25 -1.84
CA VAL A 56 10.63 6.39 -2.46
C VAL A 56 11.56 6.97 -3.51
N THR A 57 11.20 6.81 -4.78
CA THR A 57 12.01 7.29 -5.90
C THR A 57 11.62 8.70 -6.33
N ASP A 58 12.24 9.20 -7.39
CA ASP A 58 11.99 10.53 -7.93
C ASP A 58 10.49 10.78 -8.18
N CYS A 59 10.10 12.05 -8.02
CA CYS A 59 8.74 12.47 -8.19
C CYS A 59 8.45 12.92 -9.63
N THR A 60 7.23 12.65 -10.09
CA THR A 60 6.68 13.25 -11.31
C THR A 60 5.89 14.49 -10.93
N ILE A 61 6.08 15.59 -11.65
CA ILE A 61 5.26 16.80 -11.49
C ILE A 61 4.07 16.69 -12.43
N LEU A 62 2.87 16.62 -11.87
CA LEU A 62 1.61 16.56 -12.62
C LEU A 62 0.93 17.92 -12.60
N LYS A 63 0.16 18.20 -13.66
CA LYS A 63 -0.74 19.35 -13.71
C LYS A 63 -2.09 18.92 -13.13
N GLY A 64 -2.61 19.70 -12.20
CA GLY A 64 -3.99 19.60 -11.76
C GLY A 64 -4.85 20.70 -12.39
N ASP A 65 -6.05 20.85 -11.87
CA ASP A 65 -7.00 21.86 -12.34
C ASP A 65 -6.50 23.27 -12.02
N ASN A 66 -7.05 24.25 -12.75
CA ASN A 66 -6.73 25.68 -12.57
C ASN A 66 -5.23 25.99 -12.68
N ASN A 67 -4.51 25.28 -13.56
CA ASN A 67 -3.07 25.41 -13.78
C ASN A 67 -2.23 25.11 -12.52
N SER A 68 -2.79 24.42 -11.54
CA SER A 68 -2.07 23.93 -10.37
C SER A 68 -1.10 22.83 -10.78
N ARG A 69 -0.05 22.64 -10.00
CA ARG A 69 0.92 21.57 -10.21
C ARG A 69 1.24 20.91 -8.88
N PHE A 70 1.48 19.61 -8.89
CA PHE A 70 1.82 18.87 -7.68
C PHE A 70 2.82 17.77 -7.99
N ALA A 71 3.65 17.45 -6.99
CA ALA A 71 4.59 16.34 -7.07
C ALA A 71 3.92 15.05 -6.61
N MET A 72 4.18 13.97 -7.33
CA MET A 72 3.72 12.62 -7.01
C MET A 72 4.94 11.70 -6.92
N TRP A 73 5.10 11.05 -5.79
CA TRP A 73 6.25 10.19 -5.49
C TRP A 73 5.88 8.74 -5.78
N LYS A 74 6.76 8.05 -6.50
CA LYS A 74 6.68 6.60 -6.67
C LYS A 74 7.23 5.91 -5.43
N ILE A 75 6.42 5.01 -4.88
CA ILE A 75 6.74 4.17 -3.73
C ILE A 75 6.86 2.74 -4.24
N THR A 76 7.99 2.09 -3.98
CA THR A 76 8.21 0.68 -4.27
C THR A 76 8.47 -0.05 -2.97
N ILE A 77 7.73 -1.12 -2.73
CA ILE A 77 7.87 -1.95 -1.54
C ILE A 77 8.31 -3.32 -1.96
N VAL A 78 9.35 -3.83 -1.30
CA VAL A 78 9.81 -5.19 -1.44
C VAL A 78 9.22 -6.01 -0.30
N LEU A 79 8.53 -7.08 -0.64
CA LEU A 79 8.00 -8.04 0.30
C LEU A 79 8.95 -9.24 0.41
N GLN A 80 9.18 -9.70 1.62
CA GLN A 80 9.99 -10.88 1.91
C GLN A 80 9.07 -12.02 2.36
N PRO A 81 9.29 -13.25 1.87
CA PRO A 81 8.63 -14.44 2.39
C PRO A 81 8.75 -14.52 3.92
N SER A 82 7.64 -14.83 4.59
CA SER A 82 7.65 -15.20 6.00
C SER A 82 8.37 -16.54 6.19
N GLU A 83 8.91 -16.76 7.39
CA GLU A 83 9.57 -18.02 7.76
C GLU A 83 8.64 -19.22 7.57
N MET A 84 7.37 -19.10 7.98
CA MET A 84 6.34 -20.12 7.75
C MET A 84 6.15 -20.48 6.27
N LEU A 85 6.22 -19.49 5.37
CA LEU A 85 6.10 -19.75 3.93
C LEU A 85 7.34 -20.51 3.41
N ILE A 86 8.53 -20.15 3.89
CA ILE A 86 9.79 -20.81 3.53
C ILE A 86 9.77 -22.28 3.97
N GLU A 87 9.33 -22.55 5.20
CA GLU A 87 9.19 -23.90 5.75
C GLU A 87 8.18 -24.75 4.94
N ARG A 88 6.99 -24.20 4.66
CA ARG A 88 5.95 -24.89 3.87
C ARG A 88 6.41 -25.25 2.46
N THR A 89 7.27 -24.42 1.88
CA THR A 89 7.79 -24.60 0.53
C THR A 89 9.08 -25.42 0.49
N LYS A 90 9.51 -25.99 1.63
CA LYS A 90 10.74 -26.81 1.76
C LYS A 90 11.97 -26.13 1.17
N ASN A 91 12.15 -24.84 1.44
CA ASN A 91 13.24 -24.02 0.91
C ASN A 91 13.29 -23.90 -0.62
N ALA A 92 12.17 -24.14 -1.33
CA ALA A 92 12.07 -23.71 -2.72
C ALA A 92 12.33 -22.20 -2.82
N GLN A 93 12.90 -21.74 -3.94
CA GLN A 93 13.21 -20.33 -4.14
C GLN A 93 11.91 -19.52 -4.25
N VAL A 94 11.42 -19.01 -3.12
CA VAL A 94 10.20 -18.20 -3.06
C VAL A 94 10.52 -16.79 -3.56
N ALA A 95 9.75 -16.32 -4.54
CA ALA A 95 9.90 -14.97 -5.07
C ALA A 95 9.69 -13.90 -3.99
N CYS A 96 10.40 -12.78 -4.12
CA CYS A 96 10.19 -11.58 -3.31
C CYS A 96 9.38 -10.56 -4.13
N PRO A 97 8.04 -10.54 -4.00
CA PRO A 97 7.21 -9.67 -4.83
C PRO A 97 7.45 -8.20 -4.51
N GLN A 98 7.18 -7.35 -5.50
CA GLN A 98 7.26 -5.90 -5.36
C GLN A 98 5.90 -5.26 -5.62
N VAL A 99 5.52 -4.33 -4.75
CA VAL A 99 4.31 -3.51 -4.91
C VAL A 99 4.73 -2.09 -5.24
N GLN A 100 4.10 -1.49 -6.24
CA GLN A 100 4.35 -0.11 -6.63
C GLN A 100 3.07 0.71 -6.50
N THR A 101 3.18 1.88 -5.89
CA THR A 101 2.09 2.86 -5.77
C THR A 101 2.63 4.28 -5.92
N PHE A 102 1.73 5.23 -6.12
CA PHE A 102 2.09 6.64 -6.31
C PHE A 102 1.29 7.51 -5.35
N LYS A 103 1.97 8.40 -4.64
CA LYS A 103 1.34 9.23 -3.60
C LYS A 103 1.82 10.65 -3.65
N ARG A 104 0.95 11.59 -3.32
CA ARG A 104 1.27 12.99 -3.03
C ARG A 104 1.66 13.11 -1.57
N TYR A 105 2.35 14.19 -1.22
CA TYR A 105 2.75 14.49 0.16
C TYR A 105 1.53 14.55 1.10
N SER A 106 0.40 15.09 0.63
CA SER A 106 -0.87 15.11 1.37
C SER A 106 -1.33 13.72 1.79
N ASP A 107 -1.10 12.71 0.96
CA ASP A 107 -1.54 11.34 1.24
C ASP A 107 -0.72 10.74 2.39
N PHE A 108 0.56 11.09 2.51
CA PHE A 108 1.39 10.74 3.67
C PHE A 108 0.92 11.42 4.95
N VAL A 109 0.47 12.68 4.87
CA VAL A 109 -0.10 13.41 6.01
C VAL A 109 -1.38 12.72 6.49
N ILE A 110 -2.29 12.39 5.56
CA ILE A 110 -3.53 11.66 5.87
C ILE A 110 -3.19 10.30 6.48
N PHE A 111 -2.24 9.56 5.89
CA PHE A 111 -1.80 8.26 6.39
C PHE A 111 -1.22 8.34 7.80
N ARG A 112 -0.32 9.29 8.08
CA ARG A 112 0.22 9.50 9.43
C ARG A 112 -0.89 9.77 10.44
N ASN A 113 -1.85 10.62 10.09
CA ASN A 113 -2.97 10.95 10.97
C ASN A 113 -3.84 9.72 11.23
N LYS A 114 -4.11 8.89 10.21
CA LYS A 114 -4.83 7.62 10.38
C LYS A 114 -4.12 6.67 11.34
N ILE A 115 -2.78 6.53 11.24
CA ILE A 115 -1.99 5.73 12.19
C ILE A 115 -2.16 6.26 13.62
N VAL A 116 -1.98 7.57 13.82
CA VAL A 116 -2.11 8.21 15.13
C VAL A 116 -3.50 7.97 15.70
N SER A 117 -4.56 8.21 14.93
CA SER A 117 -5.94 7.98 15.35
C SER A 117 -6.20 6.51 15.67
N LYS A 118 -5.65 5.57 14.89
CA LYS A 118 -5.82 4.14 15.14
C LYS A 118 -5.21 3.70 16.47
N ILE A 119 -4.01 4.20 16.78
CA ILE A 119 -3.33 3.91 18.05
C ILE A 119 -4.09 4.54 19.23
N MET A 120 -4.55 5.78 19.10
CA MET A 120 -5.36 6.43 20.15
C MET A 120 -6.69 5.70 20.40
N ASN A 121 -7.36 5.25 19.33
CA ASN A 121 -8.64 4.55 19.45
C ASN A 121 -8.52 3.15 20.10
N ASN A 122 -7.31 2.61 20.25
CA ASN A 122 -7.06 1.38 21.00
C ASN A 122 -6.94 1.60 22.52
N GLY A 123 -7.17 2.82 23.01
CA GLY A 123 -7.21 3.18 24.43
C GLY A 123 -6.04 4.07 24.86
N GLU A 124 -6.25 4.87 25.90
CA GLU A 124 -5.21 5.71 26.50
C GLU A 124 -4.37 4.91 27.50
N THR A 125 -3.48 4.06 26.98
CA THR A 125 -2.49 3.34 27.79
C THR A 125 -1.13 4.04 27.71
N PRO A 126 -0.29 3.94 28.77
CA PRO A 126 1.08 4.43 28.72
C PRO A 126 1.89 3.87 27.54
N GLU A 127 1.61 2.62 27.15
CA GLU A 127 2.22 1.97 26.00
C GLU A 127 1.85 2.64 24.67
N ASN A 128 0.58 3.02 24.49
CA ASN A 128 0.12 3.73 23.29
C ASN A 128 0.72 5.13 23.20
N ILE A 129 0.86 5.84 24.33
CA ILE A 129 1.54 7.14 24.39
C ILE A 129 3.01 6.99 23.97
N LEU A 130 3.70 5.97 24.51
CA LEU A 130 5.07 5.67 24.12
C LEU A 130 5.17 5.30 22.63
N LEU A 131 4.21 4.54 22.10
CA LEU A 131 4.16 4.16 20.70
C LEU A 131 3.97 5.36 19.77
N LEU A 132 3.13 6.32 20.15
CA LEU A 132 2.92 7.56 19.39
C LEU A 132 4.19 8.40 19.29
N SER A 133 4.99 8.44 20.37
CA SER A 133 6.28 9.13 20.37
C SER A 133 7.29 8.51 19.39
N LYS A 134 7.13 7.21 19.09
CA LYS A 134 7.95 6.45 18.13
C LYS A 134 7.52 6.62 16.67
N ILE A 135 6.39 7.28 16.39
CA ILE A 135 5.96 7.54 15.00
C ILE A 135 6.91 8.57 14.38
N PRO A 136 7.60 8.24 13.27
CA PRO A 136 8.50 9.18 12.61
C PRO A 136 7.79 10.47 12.19
N LYS A 137 8.54 11.58 12.22
CA LYS A 137 8.04 12.86 11.72
C LYS A 137 8.08 12.85 10.19
N LEU A 138 7.10 13.48 9.56
CA LEU A 138 7.13 13.75 8.13
C LEU A 138 8.14 14.88 7.84
N PRO A 139 8.76 14.90 6.65
CA PRO A 139 9.52 16.07 6.22
C PRO A 139 8.61 17.30 6.21
N PRO A 140 9.17 18.51 6.43
CA PRO A 140 8.39 19.71 6.67
C PRO A 140 7.45 20.03 5.50
N LYS A 141 6.28 20.60 5.84
CA LYS A 141 5.41 21.26 4.86
C LYS A 141 6.11 22.47 4.27
N ILE A 142 5.64 22.94 3.11
CA ILE A 142 6.18 24.18 2.56
C ILE A 142 5.33 25.32 3.11
N PRO A 143 5.92 26.38 3.66
CA PRO A 143 5.18 27.46 4.32
C PRO A 143 4.08 28.10 3.45
N TRP A 144 4.27 28.22 2.13
CA TRP A 144 3.27 28.85 1.26
C TRP A 144 2.05 27.98 0.95
N TYR A 145 2.01 26.69 1.33
CA TYR A 145 0.77 25.89 1.31
C TYR A 145 -0.29 26.51 2.23
N GLU A 146 0.14 27.23 3.27
CA GLU A 146 -0.74 27.90 4.23
C GLU A 146 -1.20 29.28 3.71
N ILE A 147 -0.52 29.81 2.69
CA ILE A 147 -0.73 31.16 2.14
C ILE A 147 -1.41 31.09 0.75
N TRP A 148 -1.97 29.94 0.37
CA TRP A 148 -2.74 29.73 -0.87
C TRP A 148 -2.00 30.10 -2.17
N GLN A 149 -0.66 30.12 -2.17
CA GLN A 149 0.16 30.39 -3.36
C GLN A 149 0.57 29.10 -4.06
N TYR A 150 -0.39 28.22 -4.35
CA TYR A 150 -0.15 26.90 -4.95
C TYR A 150 0.58 26.95 -6.30
N GLN A 151 0.34 28.01 -7.07
CA GLN A 151 1.06 28.31 -8.31
C GLN A 151 2.56 28.60 -8.12
N LYS A 152 3.03 28.94 -6.91
CA LYS A 152 4.44 29.16 -6.59
C LYS A 152 5.10 27.92 -6.00
N ALA A 153 4.74 26.75 -6.53
CA ALA A 153 5.23 25.50 -6.02
C ALA A 153 6.76 25.39 -6.13
N ASN A 154 7.42 25.14 -5.00
CA ASN A 154 8.86 24.94 -4.94
C ASN A 154 9.23 23.59 -5.58
N TYR A 155 9.64 23.63 -6.84
CA TYR A 155 10.20 22.48 -7.57
C TYR A 155 11.73 22.50 -7.56
N ASN A 156 12.35 23.16 -6.59
CA ASN A 156 13.79 23.10 -6.42
C ASN A 156 14.22 21.64 -6.23
N LYS A 157 15.14 21.19 -7.08
CA LYS A 157 15.61 19.79 -7.13
C LYS A 157 16.17 19.33 -5.78
N LYS A 158 16.96 20.15 -5.10
CA LYS A 158 17.53 19.83 -3.77
C LYS A 158 16.41 19.60 -2.76
N TRP A 159 15.43 20.49 -2.73
CA TRP A 159 14.30 20.38 -1.84
C TRP A 159 13.43 19.14 -2.12
N LEU A 160 13.21 18.80 -3.40
CA LEU A 160 12.49 17.56 -3.79
C LEU A 160 13.24 16.30 -3.33
N ILE A 161 14.57 16.29 -3.43
CA ILE A 161 15.43 15.19 -2.96
C ILE A 161 15.34 15.06 -1.43
N GLU A 162 15.47 16.16 -0.69
CA GLU A 162 15.36 16.15 0.77
C GLU A 162 13.98 15.65 1.23
N ARG A 163 12.92 16.10 0.56
CA ARG A 163 11.56 15.61 0.83
C ARG A 163 11.43 14.13 0.51
N ARG A 164 11.94 13.66 -0.63
CA ARG A 164 11.94 12.23 -0.99
C ARG A 164 12.60 11.38 0.10
N ILE A 165 13.79 11.76 0.55
CA ILE A 165 14.53 11.08 1.62
C ILE A 165 13.71 11.07 2.92
N GLY A 166 13.11 12.19 3.30
CA GLY A 166 12.27 12.26 4.50
C GLY A 166 11.03 11.36 4.42
N LEU A 167 10.39 11.25 3.25
CA LEU A 167 9.25 10.35 3.04
C LEU A 167 9.67 8.87 3.11
N GLU A 168 10.84 8.54 2.54
CA GLU A 168 11.42 7.19 2.62
C GLU A 168 11.74 6.80 4.06
N ASN A 169 12.38 7.69 4.81
CA ASN A 169 12.69 7.48 6.23
C ASN A 169 11.42 7.33 7.08
N PHE A 170 10.39 8.11 6.79
CA PHE A 170 9.10 8.02 7.46
C PHE A 170 8.46 6.64 7.26
N LEU A 171 8.39 6.15 6.02
CA LEU A 171 7.79 4.84 5.72
C LEU A 171 8.60 3.69 6.31
N ASN A 172 9.92 3.69 6.12
CA ASN A 172 10.78 2.66 6.70
C ASN A 172 10.70 2.65 8.23
N GLY A 173 10.68 3.83 8.87
CA GLY A 173 10.53 3.92 10.33
C GLY A 173 9.20 3.36 10.85
N ILE A 174 8.10 3.49 10.07
CA ILE A 174 6.83 2.81 10.38
C ILE A 174 6.98 1.29 10.25
N MET A 175 7.53 0.82 9.13
CA MET A 175 7.63 -0.63 8.86
C MET A 175 8.59 -1.38 9.79
N LEU A 176 9.61 -0.70 10.31
CA LEU A 176 10.54 -1.28 11.28
C LEU A 176 9.90 -1.50 12.66
N ASN A 177 8.81 -0.80 12.97
CA ASN A 177 8.14 -0.94 14.26
C ASN A 177 6.97 -1.94 14.14
N GLN A 178 7.24 -3.19 14.51
CA GLN A 178 6.27 -4.28 14.41
C GLN A 178 4.95 -4.02 15.15
N ASN A 179 5.00 -3.31 16.29
CA ASN A 179 3.78 -2.96 17.03
C ASN A 179 2.90 -2.00 16.23
N ILE A 180 3.51 -1.00 15.57
CA ILE A 180 2.77 -0.09 14.68
C ILE A 180 2.21 -0.88 13.49
N VAL A 181 3.01 -1.76 12.89
CA VAL A 181 2.59 -2.57 11.73
C VAL A 181 1.42 -3.48 12.08
N GLN A 182 1.45 -4.15 13.24
CA GLN A 182 0.37 -5.03 13.69
C GLN A 182 -0.92 -4.26 13.96
N ILE A 183 -0.84 -3.14 14.71
CA ILE A 183 -2.01 -2.33 15.06
C ILE A 183 -2.62 -1.65 13.84
N CYS A 184 -1.77 -1.12 12.95
CA CYS A 184 -2.16 -0.29 11.82
C CYS A 184 -2.12 -1.04 10.48
N ARG A 185 -2.12 -2.39 10.48
CA ARG A 185 -1.98 -3.19 9.26
C ARG A 185 -2.99 -2.80 8.18
N SER A 186 -4.25 -2.59 8.56
CA SER A 186 -5.31 -2.16 7.64
C SER A 186 -5.00 -0.81 6.98
N GLU A 187 -4.47 0.15 7.75
CA GLU A 187 -4.20 1.49 7.22
C GLU A 187 -2.95 1.53 6.37
N ILE A 188 -1.96 0.68 6.69
CA ILE A 188 -0.80 0.44 5.85
C ILE A 188 -1.26 -0.15 4.52
N LEU A 189 -1.98 -1.27 4.52
CA LEU A 189 -2.42 -1.92 3.27
C LEU A 189 -3.25 -0.97 2.42
N ARG A 190 -4.20 -0.26 3.01
CA ARG A 190 -5.00 0.75 2.30
C ARG A 190 -4.14 1.86 1.70
N PHE A 191 -3.16 2.37 2.44
CA PHE A 191 -2.23 3.36 1.91
C PHE A 191 -1.48 2.81 0.69
N LEU A 192 -1.15 1.53 0.64
CA LEU A 192 -0.40 0.91 -0.46
C LEU A 192 -1.27 0.52 -1.65
N GLU A 193 -2.51 0.11 -1.39
CA GLU A 193 -3.48 -0.32 -2.40
C GLU A 193 -4.17 0.84 -3.11
N ASP A 194 -4.51 1.92 -2.39
CA ASP A 194 -5.25 3.04 -2.96
C ASP A 194 -4.46 3.61 -4.16
N PRO A 195 -4.96 3.54 -5.41
CA PRO A 195 -4.32 4.26 -6.50
C PRO A 195 -4.36 5.76 -6.19
N ALA A 196 -3.46 6.53 -6.82
CA ALA A 196 -3.52 7.98 -6.71
C ALA A 196 -4.95 8.46 -7.04
N PRO A 197 -5.53 9.41 -6.30
CA PRO A 197 -6.86 9.90 -6.62
C PRO A 197 -6.85 10.44 -8.04
N GLU A 198 -7.73 9.91 -8.89
CA GLU A 198 -7.99 10.45 -10.22
C GLU A 198 -8.42 11.92 -10.04
N SER A 199 -7.73 12.82 -10.74
CA SER A 199 -8.11 14.24 -10.82
C SER A 199 -9.57 14.32 -11.26
N THR A 200 -10.43 14.72 -10.32
CA THR A 200 -11.86 14.91 -10.53
C THR A 200 -12.13 16.37 -10.83
#